data_AF-A0A392QE48-F1
#
_entry.id   AF-A0A392QE48-F1
#
_cell.length_a   1.000
_cell.length_b   1.000
_cell.length_c   1.000
_cell.angle_alpha   90.00
_cell.angle_beta   90.00
_cell.angle_gamma   90.00
#
_symmetry.space_group_name_H-M   'P 1'
#
loop_
_entity.id
_entity.type
_entity.pdbx_description
1 polymer ?
#
loop_
_entity_poly.entity_id
_entity_poly.type
_entity_poly.pdbx_seq_one_letter_code
_entity_poly.pdbx_strand_id
1 'polypeptide(L)' 'VVNKWFYLQAVSDIPGNVENVRKLLNHPAFDLRNPNKVYSVIGGFCGSPVNFHAKDGSGYEFLGNIVLQLDKINPQL' A
#
# COMPACT_ATOMS: atom_id res chain seq x y z
N VAL A 1 7.11 -10.34 -12.14
CA VAL A 1 8.33 -9.98 -11.38
C VAL A 1 8.15 -8.71 -10.56
N VAL A 2 7.79 -7.57 -11.17
CA VAL A 2 7.63 -6.27 -10.46
C VAL A 2 6.67 -6.34 -9.25
N ASN A 3 5.57 -7.07 -9.32
CA ASN A 3 4.64 -7.17 -8.17
C ASN A 3 5.28 -7.84 -6.94
N LYS A 4 6.21 -8.79 -7.15
CA LYS A 4 6.97 -9.39 -6.04
C LYS A 4 7.92 -8.38 -5.40
N TRP A 5 8.52 -7.51 -6.21
CA TRP A 5 9.35 -6.41 -5.72
C TRP A 5 8.53 -5.38 -4.93
N PHE A 6 7.35 -4.99 -5.44
CA PHE A 6 6.42 -4.14 -4.70
C PHE A 6 6.01 -4.75 -3.36
N TYR A 7 5.63 -6.03 -3.37
CA TYR A 7 5.23 -6.74 -2.16
C TYR A 7 6.36 -6.76 -1.14
N LEU A 8 7.59 -7.12 -1.54
CA LEU A 8 8.75 -7.15 -0.65
C LEU A 8 9.00 -5.79 0.03
N GLN A 9 8.85 -4.69 -0.71
CA GLN A 9 8.99 -3.33 -0.16
C GLN A 9 7.84 -2.98 0.79
N ALA A 10 6.61 -3.38 0.45
CA ALA A 10 5.41 -3.06 1.22
C ALA A 10 5.33 -3.80 2.56
N VAL A 11 5.80 -5.07 2.62
CA VAL A 11 5.80 -5.88 3.85
C VAL A 11 6.99 -5.64 4.77
N SER A 12 7.87 -4.68 4.45
CA SER A 12 9.04 -4.36 5.28
C SER A 12 8.62 -3.95 6.69
N ASP A 13 9.24 -4.56 7.70
CA ASP A 13 9.00 -4.27 9.12
C ASP A 13 9.86 -3.12 9.67
N ILE A 14 10.57 -2.38 8.80
CA ILE A 14 11.26 -1.15 9.20
C ILE A 14 10.19 -0.15 9.68
N PRO A 15 10.26 0.35 10.93
CA PRO A 15 9.29 1.32 11.41
C PRO A 15 9.27 2.59 10.55
N GLY A 16 8.07 3.07 10.21
CA GLY A 16 7.88 4.23 9.34
C GLY A 16 7.88 3.91 7.84
N ASN A 17 7.83 2.62 7.45
CA ASN A 17 7.80 2.19 6.05
C ASN A 17 6.58 2.72 5.27
N VAL A 18 5.55 3.26 5.95
CA VAL A 18 4.42 3.95 5.29
C VAL A 18 4.89 5.02 4.30
N GLU A 19 5.98 5.72 4.61
CA GLU A 19 6.56 6.74 3.72
C GLU A 19 7.15 6.13 2.44
N ASN A 20 7.81 4.98 2.55
CA ASN A 20 8.29 4.24 1.40
C ASN A 20 7.12 3.71 0.55
N VAL A 21 6.06 3.18 1.18
CA VAL A 21 4.87 2.72 0.47
C VAL A 21 4.19 3.87 -0.28
N ARG A 22 4.10 5.07 0.31
CA ARG A 22 3.62 6.27 -0.40
C ARG A 22 4.45 6.60 -1.64
N LYS A 23 5.77 6.40 -1.60
CA LYS A 23 6.65 6.56 -2.78
C LYS A 23 6.37 5.51 -3.86
N LEU A 24 6.07 4.27 -3.48
CA LEU A 24 5.72 3.22 -4.44
C LEU A 24 4.46 3.56 -5.26
N LEU A 25 3.52 4.32 -4.69
CA LEU A 25 2.32 4.77 -5.42
C LEU A 25 2.63 5.73 -6.58
N ASN A 26 3.78 6.42 -6.51
CA ASN A 26 4.26 7.31 -7.57
C ASN A 26 5.25 6.61 -8.52
N HIS A 27 5.53 5.33 -8.30
CA HIS A 27 6.47 4.58 -9.14
C HIS A 27 5.84 4.34 -10.52
N PRO A 28 6.57 4.52 -11.65
CA PRO A 28 6.01 4.40 -13.01
C PRO A 28 5.43 3.02 -13.33
N ALA A 29 5.83 1.99 -12.60
CA ALA A 29 5.31 0.63 -12.75
C ALA A 29 4.10 0.30 -11.84
N PHE A 30 3.65 1.27 -11.04
CA PHE A 30 2.44 1.17 -10.23
C PHE A 30 1.27 1.83 -10.96
N ASP A 31 0.10 1.20 -10.86
CA ASP A 31 -1.15 1.71 -11.41
C ASP A 31 -2.27 1.30 -10.47
N LEU A 32 -2.99 2.29 -9.93
CA LEU A 32 -4.09 2.09 -9.00
C LEU A 32 -5.30 1.39 -9.67
N ARG A 33 -5.38 1.41 -11.01
CA ARG A 33 -6.41 0.69 -11.78
C ARG A 33 -6.13 -0.79 -11.95
N ASN A 34 -4.93 -1.26 -11.62
CA ASN A 34 -4.55 -2.66 -11.76
C ASN A 34 -4.65 -3.40 -10.40
N PRO A 35 -5.66 -4.27 -10.20
CA PRO A 35 -5.87 -5.03 -8.96
C PRO A 35 -4.61 -5.68 -8.42
N ASN A 36 -3.80 -6.30 -9.29
CA ASN A 36 -2.60 -7.01 -8.86
C ASN A 36 -1.53 -6.07 -8.29
N LYS A 37 -1.46 -4.83 -8.79
CA LYS A 37 -0.56 -3.80 -8.27
C LYS A 37 -1.04 -3.31 -6.91
N VAL A 38 -2.34 -3.05 -6.79
CA VAL A 38 -2.97 -2.64 -5.53
C VAL A 38 -2.78 -3.70 -4.46
N TYR A 39 -3.07 -4.97 -4.73
CA TYR A 39 -2.83 -6.05 -3.78
C TYR A 39 -1.36 -6.19 -3.40
N SER A 40 -0.44 -6.04 -4.36
CA SER A 40 0.99 -6.15 -4.07
C SER A 40 1.52 -5.03 -3.17
N VAL A 41 1.00 -3.80 -3.28
CA VAL A 41 1.48 -2.66 -2.48
C VAL A 41 0.61 -2.43 -1.25
N ILE A 42 -0.69 -2.21 -1.42
CA ILE A 42 -1.62 -1.88 -0.35
C ILE A 42 -1.90 -3.12 0.51
N GLY A 43 -2.23 -4.25 -0.13
CA GLY A 43 -2.43 -5.51 0.58
C GLY A 43 -1.17 -5.97 1.31
N GLY A 44 0.00 -5.82 0.68
CA GLY A 44 1.29 -6.06 1.33
C GLY A 44 1.52 -5.18 2.55
N PHE A 45 1.26 -3.87 2.44
CA PHE A 45 1.42 -2.93 3.55
C PHE A 45 0.51 -3.27 4.74
N CYS A 46 -0.76 -3.59 4.50
CA CYS A 46 -1.68 -4.06 5.55
C CYS A 46 -1.19 -5.35 6.23
N GLY A 47 -0.36 -6.14 5.53
CA GLY A 47 0.29 -7.33 6.06
C GLY A 47 1.55 -7.08 6.90
N SER A 48 2.08 -5.84 6.99
CA SER A 48 3.16 -5.47 7.93
C SER A 48 2.55 -4.89 9.21
N PRO A 49 2.45 -5.66 10.32
CA PRO A 49 1.76 -5.20 11.52
C PRO A 49 2.44 -3.99 12.17
N VAL A 50 3.79 -3.92 12.10
CA VAL A 50 4.59 -2.85 12.68
C VAL A 50 4.22 -1.48 12.08
N ASN A 51 3.92 -1.47 10.78
CA ASN A 51 3.65 -0.24 10.04
C ASN A 51 2.14 0.03 9.87
N PHE A 52 1.34 -1.01 9.64
CA PHE A 52 -0.11 -0.83 9.52
C PHE A 52 -0.73 -0.40 10.86
N HIS A 53 -0.25 -0.97 11.97
CA HIS A 53 -0.68 -0.63 13.33
C HIS A 53 0.28 0.34 14.04
N ALA A 54 0.96 1.21 13.28
CA ALA A 54 1.79 2.25 13.86
C ALA A 54 0.99 3.07 14.90
N LYS A 55 1.62 3.38 16.04
CA LYS A 55 0.96 4.02 17.20
C LYS A 55 0.36 5.40 16.88
N ASP A 56 0.89 6.07 15.86
CA ASP A 56 0.42 7.37 15.39
C ASP A 56 -0.82 7.27 14.49
N GLY A 57 -1.27 6.06 14.13
CA GLY A 57 -2.41 5.82 13.27
C GLY A 57 -2.14 6.03 11.77
N SER A 58 -0.89 6.33 11.39
CA SER A 58 -0.52 6.67 10.00
C SER A 58 -0.84 5.57 8.99
N GLY A 59 -0.79 4.30 9.40
CA GLY A 59 -1.16 3.16 8.56
C GLY A 59 -2.66 3.11 8.23
N TYR A 60 -3.52 3.45 9.19
CA TYR A 60 -4.97 3.52 8.97
C TYR A 60 -5.37 4.72 8.14
N GLU A 61 -4.78 5.89 8.41
CA GLU A 61 -5.00 7.10 7.61
C GLU A 61 -4.58 6.86 6.15
N PHE A 62 -3.43 6.21 5.95
CA PHE A 62 -2.97 5.81 4.62
C PHE A 62 -4.01 4.93 3.91
N LEU A 63 -4.47 3.85 4.55
CA LEU A 63 -5.45 2.94 3.95
C LEU A 63 -6.77 3.66 3.64
N GLY A 64 -7.27 4.49 4.56
CA GLY A 64 -8.52 5.25 4.36
C GLY A 64 -8.46 6.14 3.12
N ASN A 65 -7.34 6.84 2.92
CA ASN A 65 -7.13 7.67 1.72
C ASN A 65 -7.10 6.86 0.42
N ILE A 66 -6.61 5.61 0.47
CA ILE A 66 -6.58 4.71 -0.70
C ILE A 66 -7.97 4.14 -0.98
N VAL A 67 -8.71 3.73 0.04
CA VAL A 67 -10.10 3.24 -0.11
C VAL A 67 -10.97 4.31 -0.76
N LEU A 68 -10.87 5.58 -0.35
CA LEU A 68 -11.61 6.68 -0.96
C LEU A 68 -11.29 6.90 -2.46
N GLN A 69 -10.09 6.51 -2.90
CA GLN A 69 -9.71 6.58 -4.31
C GLN A 69 -10.18 5.34 -5.07
N LEU A 70 -10.02 4.15 -4.48
CA LEU A 70 -10.45 2.88 -5.07
C LEU A 70 -11.97 2.81 -5.24
N ASP A 71 -12.74 3.32 -4.29
CA ASP A 71 -14.20 3.36 -4.37
C ASP A 71 -14.69 4.07 -5.65
N LYS A 72 -13.94 5.06 -6.14
CA LYS A 72 -14.27 5.78 -7.40
C LYS A 72 -13.87 5.03 -8.67
N ILE A 73 -12.97 4.05 -8.57
CA ILE A 73 -12.33 3.36 -9.70
C ILE A 73 -12.86 1.94 -9.83
N ASN A 74 -12.85 1.19 -8.72
CA ASN A 74 -13.31 -0.18 -8.60
C ASN A 74 -13.78 -0.45 -7.15
N PRO A 75 -15.07 -0.24 -6.84
CA PRO A 75 -15.62 -0.43 -5.50
C PRO A 75 -15.57 -1.86 -4.93
N GLN A 76 -15.31 -2.87 -5.77
CA GLN A 76 -15.18 -4.26 -5.32
C GLN A 76 -13.82 -4.56 -4.70
N LEU A 77 -12.85 -3.67 -4.89
CA LEU A 77 -11.47 -3.82 -4.47
C LEU A 77 -11.22 -3.17 -3.11
#